data_AF-A0AAW4EY47-F1
#
_entry.id   AF-A0AAW4EY47-F1
#
_cell.length_a   1.000
_cell.length_b   1.000
_cell.length_c   1.000
_cell.angle_alpha   90.00
_cell.angle_beta   90.00
_cell.angle_gamma   90.00
#
_symmetry.space_group_name_H-M   'P 1'
#
loop_
_entity.id
_entity.type
_entity.pdbx_description
1 polymer ?
#
loop_
_entity_poly.entity_id
_entity_poly.type
_entity_poly.pdbx_seq_one_letter_code
_entity_poly.pdbx_strand_id
1 'polypeptide(L)'
;MANAPHGTQNRGFASMDEDKQRAIAAKGGRAAHASGNAHEFNSAEARVAGRKGGEAISRNRQHMAAIGREGGHARHANAQRQQQQMQEEPKAPAAPASPYPQQG
;
A
#
# COMPACT_ATOMS: atom_id res chain seq x y z
N MET A 1 -6.23 1.95 -59.80
CA MET A 1 -5.94 1.00 -58.71
C MET A 1 -6.14 1.75 -57.40
N ALA A 2 -7.20 1.43 -56.64
CA ALA A 2 -7.62 2.20 -55.48
C ALA A 2 -6.74 1.90 -54.24
N ASN A 3 -6.37 2.95 -53.53
CA ASN A 3 -5.59 2.96 -52.30
C ASN A 3 -6.47 2.51 -51.12
N ALA A 4 -6.17 1.35 -50.53
CA ALA A 4 -6.92 0.82 -49.40
C ALA A 4 -6.51 1.54 -48.08
N PRO A 5 -7.46 1.94 -47.23
CA PRO A 5 -7.14 2.61 -45.97
C PRO A 5 -6.44 1.63 -45.03
N HIS A 6 -5.21 1.95 -44.63
CA HIS A 6 -4.48 1.23 -43.60
C HIS A 6 -5.12 1.54 -42.24
N GLY A 7 -6.19 0.81 -41.89
CA GLY A 7 -6.66 0.78 -40.51
C GLY A 7 -5.49 0.44 -39.61
N THR A 8 -5.25 1.24 -38.58
CA THR A 8 -4.25 0.98 -37.56
C THR A 8 -4.61 -0.35 -36.90
N GLN A 9 -4.04 -1.43 -37.43
CA GLN A 9 -4.15 -2.76 -36.84
C GLN A 9 -3.71 -2.62 -35.38
N ASN A 10 -4.51 -3.12 -34.44
CA ASN A 10 -4.22 -3.18 -33.00
C ASN A 10 -2.81 -3.77 -32.78
N ARG A 11 -1.80 -2.89 -32.80
CA ARG A 11 -0.38 -3.23 -32.80
C ARG A 11 0.28 -2.40 -31.72
N GLY A 12 1.17 -3.04 -30.98
CA GLY A 12 1.88 -2.41 -29.89
C GLY A 12 1.64 -3.14 -28.58
N PHE A 13 2.49 -2.83 -27.60
CA PHE A 13 2.53 -3.51 -26.31
C PHE A 13 1.21 -3.38 -25.54
N ALA A 14 0.54 -2.25 -25.67
CA ALA A 14 -0.75 -1.97 -25.02
C ALA A 14 -1.94 -2.69 -25.66
N SER A 15 -1.82 -3.13 -26.93
CA SER A 15 -2.88 -3.83 -27.66
C SER A 15 -2.75 -5.35 -27.61
N MET A 16 -1.76 -5.89 -26.88
CA MET A 16 -1.58 -7.33 -26.67
C MET A 16 -2.46 -7.84 -25.52
N ASP A 17 -2.70 -9.16 -25.48
CA ASP A 17 -3.30 -9.82 -24.33
C ASP A 17 -2.48 -9.59 -23.05
N GLU A 18 -3.17 -9.44 -21.92
CA GLU A 18 -2.56 -9.07 -20.64
C GLU A 18 -1.48 -10.08 -20.18
N ASP A 19 -1.74 -11.38 -20.34
CA ASP A 19 -0.77 -12.43 -20.01
C ASP A 19 0.51 -12.31 -20.82
N LYS A 20 0.36 -11.99 -22.12
CA LYS A 20 1.49 -11.80 -23.03
C LYS A 20 2.27 -10.54 -22.69
N GLN A 21 1.57 -9.45 -22.37
CA GLN A 21 2.16 -8.20 -21.92
C GLN A 21 2.98 -8.42 -20.64
N ARG A 22 2.39 -9.10 -19.65
CA ARG A 22 3.04 -9.44 -18.37
C ARG A 22 4.27 -10.33 -18.58
N ALA A 23 4.18 -11.35 -19.43
CA ALA A 23 5.29 -12.23 -19.74
C ALA A 23 6.46 -11.49 -20.39
N ILE A 24 6.18 -10.58 -21.32
CA ILE A 24 7.21 -9.76 -21.98
C ILE A 24 7.82 -8.75 -21.00
N ALA A 25 7.01 -8.06 -20.18
CA ALA A 25 7.50 -7.16 -19.14
C ALA A 25 8.42 -7.90 -18.15
N ALA A 26 7.99 -9.07 -17.67
CA ALA A 26 8.78 -9.91 -16.77
C ALA A 26 10.09 -10.38 -17.42
N LYS A 27 10.07 -10.77 -18.70
CA LYS A 27 11.27 -11.13 -19.46
C LYS A 27 12.21 -9.93 -19.60
N GLY A 28 11.69 -8.75 -19.91
CA GLY A 28 12.46 -7.51 -20.01
C GLY A 28 13.14 -7.13 -18.70
N GLY A 29 12.42 -7.21 -17.57
CA GLY A 29 12.97 -6.95 -16.25
C GLY A 29 14.09 -7.93 -15.89
N ARG A 30 13.88 -9.24 -16.09
CA ARG A 30 14.92 -10.25 -15.86
C ARG A 30 16.15 -10.04 -16.75
N ALA A 31 15.93 -9.70 -18.03
CA ALA A 31 17.01 -9.44 -18.97
C ALA A 31 17.83 -8.20 -18.57
N ALA A 32 17.18 -7.11 -18.14
CA ALA A 32 17.86 -5.90 -17.69
C ALA A 32 18.72 -6.14 -16.43
N HIS A 33 18.22 -6.97 -15.50
CA HIS A 33 19.02 -7.42 -14.35
C HIS A 33 20.19 -8.31 -14.78
N ALA A 34 19.96 -9.30 -15.64
CA ALA A 34 21.00 -10.21 -16.11
C ALA A 34 22.09 -9.49 -16.94
N SER A 35 21.73 -8.44 -17.69
CA SER A 35 22.68 -7.66 -18.50
C SER A 35 23.42 -6.58 -17.71
N GLY A 36 23.15 -6.41 -16.42
CA GLY A 36 23.77 -5.38 -15.57
C GLY A 36 23.34 -3.95 -15.91
N ASN A 37 22.33 -3.76 -16.76
CA ASN A 37 21.80 -2.44 -17.08
C ASN A 37 20.77 -1.96 -16.04
N ALA A 38 20.19 -2.88 -15.26
CA ALA A 38 19.34 -2.54 -14.14
C ALA A 38 20.16 -2.13 -12.92
N HIS A 39 19.62 -1.17 -12.15
CA HIS A 39 20.18 -0.79 -10.87
C HIS A 39 19.99 -1.92 -9.84
N GLU A 40 21.08 -2.35 -9.22
CA GLU A 40 21.02 -3.30 -8.11
C GLU A 40 20.85 -2.56 -6.78
N PHE A 41 19.73 -2.80 -6.12
CA PHE A 41 19.50 -2.32 -4.76
C PHE A 41 20.45 -3.02 -3.79
N ASN A 42 21.63 -2.46 -3.62
CA ASN A 42 22.61 -2.93 -2.65
C ASN A 42 22.39 -2.24 -1.28
N SER A 43 22.69 -2.95 -0.20
CA SER A 43 22.46 -2.43 1.16
C SER A 43 23.34 -1.24 1.51
N ALA A 44 24.52 -1.11 0.90
CA ALA A 44 25.42 0.01 1.13
C ALA A 44 24.84 1.32 0.59
N GLU A 45 24.28 1.28 -0.62
CA GLU A 45 23.64 2.40 -1.28
C GLU A 45 22.34 2.79 -0.60
N ALA A 46 21.52 1.81 -0.20
CA ALA A 46 20.33 2.09 0.62
C ALA A 46 20.70 2.84 1.91
N ARG A 47 21.82 2.48 2.56
CA ARG A 47 22.33 3.17 3.74
C ARG A 47 22.81 4.59 3.41
N VAL A 48 23.53 4.78 2.31
CA VAL A 48 24.00 6.12 1.87
C VAL A 48 22.82 7.02 1.52
N ALA A 49 21.84 6.51 0.78
CA ALA A 49 20.61 7.23 0.44
C ALA A 49 19.81 7.59 1.69
N GLY A 50 19.65 6.64 2.61
CA GLY A 50 19.00 6.87 3.91
C GLY A 50 19.70 7.94 4.73
N ARG A 51 21.04 7.89 4.82
CA ARG A 51 21.84 8.92 5.50
C ARG A 51 21.64 10.30 4.87
N LYS A 52 21.75 10.40 3.54
CA LYS A 52 21.57 11.68 2.81
C LYS A 52 20.15 12.25 3.01
N GLY A 53 19.13 11.39 2.96
CA GLY A 53 17.75 11.79 3.26
C GLY A 53 17.60 12.29 4.69
N GLY A 54 18.15 11.56 5.66
CA GLY A 54 18.17 11.95 7.06
C GLY A 54 18.85 13.31 7.28
N GLU A 55 20.03 13.52 6.70
CA GLU A 55 20.79 14.78 6.77
C GLU A 55 20.06 15.97 6.14
N ALA A 56 19.33 15.75 5.04
CA ALA A 56 18.54 16.79 4.40
C ALA A 56 17.38 17.23 5.28
N ILE A 57 16.68 16.26 5.88
CA ILE A 57 15.48 16.46 6.68
C ILE A 57 15.84 16.99 8.09
N SER A 58 16.97 16.57 8.66
CA SER A 58 17.39 16.93 10.02
C SER A 58 17.81 18.40 10.20
N ARG A 59 17.98 19.16 9.12
CA ARG A 59 18.38 20.58 9.18
C ARG A 59 17.33 21.43 9.90
N ASN A 60 16.05 21.08 9.79
CA ASN A 60 14.97 21.79 10.47
C ASN A 60 14.50 21.02 11.72
N ARG A 61 15.27 21.13 12.79
CA ARG A 61 14.99 20.45 14.07
C ARG A 61 13.65 20.85 14.68
N GLN A 62 13.26 22.13 14.56
CA GLN A 62 11.99 22.63 15.11
C GLN A 62 10.79 22.00 14.40
N HIS A 63 10.84 21.93 13.07
CA HIS A 63 9.82 21.26 12.26
C HIS A 63 9.75 19.75 12.55
N MET A 64 10.90 19.07 12.66
CA MET A 64 10.95 17.65 13.03
C MET A 64 10.32 17.40 14.41
N ALA A 65 10.60 18.27 15.38
CA ALA A 65 10.01 18.18 16.70
C ALA A 65 8.49 18.39 16.66
N ALA A 66 7.98 19.28 15.80
CA ALA A 66 6.55 19.49 15.61
C ALA A 66 5.86 18.24 15.02
N ILE A 67 6.41 17.66 13.95
CA ILE A 67 5.91 16.40 13.36
C ILE A 67 5.93 15.27 14.40
N GLY A 68 7.02 15.13 15.16
CA GLY A 68 7.15 14.11 16.20
C GLY A 68 6.08 14.24 17.29
N ARG A 69 5.81 15.48 17.75
CA ARG A 69 4.75 15.75 18.72
C ARG A 69 3.37 15.38 18.16
N GLU A 70 3.07 15.80 16.94
CA GLU A 70 1.80 15.50 16.27
C GLU A 70 1.58 14.00 16.11
N GLY A 71 2.60 13.26 15.67
CA GLY A 71 2.56 11.80 15.59
C GLY A 71 2.32 11.14 16.96
N GLY A 72 2.93 11.67 18.02
CA GLY A 72 2.68 11.23 19.40
C GLY A 72 1.23 11.44 19.84
N HIS A 73 0.67 12.63 19.57
CA HIS A 73 -0.73 12.92 19.87
C HIS A 73 -1.70 12.00 19.11
N ALA A 74 -1.44 11.75 17.81
CA ALA A 74 -2.26 10.87 16.99
C ALA A 74 -2.23 9.41 17.51
N ARG A 75 -1.04 8.92 17.90
CA ARG A 75 -0.89 7.58 18.51
C ARG A 75 -1.68 7.48 19.81
N HIS A 76 -1.57 8.47 20.69
CA HIS A 76 -2.28 8.50 21.96
C HIS A 76 -3.80 8.56 21.78
N ALA A 77 -4.29 9.43 20.90
CA ALA A 77 -5.71 9.54 20.60
C ALA A 77 -6.28 8.23 20.02
N ASN A 78 -5.54 7.54 19.14
CA ASN A 78 -5.96 6.25 18.61
C ASN A 78 -5.98 5.16 19.70
N ALA A 79 -4.95 5.13 20.57
CA ALA A 79 -4.90 4.20 21.70
C ALA A 79 -6.09 4.39 22.67
N GLN A 80 -6.46 5.65 22.94
CA GLN A 80 -7.64 5.96 23.75
C GLN A 80 -8.94 5.52 23.07
N ARG A 81 -9.10 5.73 21.77
CA ARG A 81 -10.26 5.25 21.00
C ARG A 81 -10.38 3.73 21.00
N GLN A 82 -9.26 3.02 20.87
CA GLN A 82 -9.23 1.56 20.98
C GLN A 82 -9.64 1.09 22.38
N GLN A 83 -9.16 1.76 23.44
CA GLN A 83 -9.56 1.44 24.81
C GLN A 83 -11.04 1.72 25.08
N GLN A 84 -11.61 2.77 24.47
CA GLN A 84 -13.04 3.06 24.57
C GLN A 84 -13.88 2.01 23.82
N GLN A 85 -13.45 1.60 22.62
CA GLN A 85 -14.11 0.53 21.87
C GLN A 85 -14.10 -0.83 22.59
N MET A 86 -13.05 -1.13 23.37
CA MET A 86 -13.01 -2.33 24.21
C MET A 86 -13.91 -2.22 25.45
N GLN A 87 -14.23 -1.01 25.90
CA GLN A 87 -15.15 -0.77 27.03
C GLN A 87 -16.62 -0.69 26.58
N GLU A 88 -16.87 -0.46 25.30
CA GLU A 88 -18.20 -0.39 24.67
C GLU A 88 -18.64 -1.71 24.01
N GLU A 89 -17.99 -2.85 24.29
CA GLU A 89 -18.55 -4.14 23.91
C GLU A 89 -19.88 -4.36 24.68
N PRO A 90 -21.02 -4.53 24.00
CA PRO A 90 -22.30 -4.65 24.68
C PRO A 90 -22.34 -5.97 25.45
N LYS A 91 -22.52 -5.88 26.78
CA LYS A 91 -23.07 -6.97 27.60
C LYS A 91 -24.28 -7.54 26.86
N ALA A 92 -24.19 -8.81 26.46
CA ALA A 92 -25.22 -9.52 25.68
C ALA A 92 -26.64 -9.18 26.18
N PRO A 93 -27.61 -8.95 25.28
CA PRO A 93 -28.99 -8.71 25.71
C PRO A 93 -29.48 -9.94 26.49
N ALA A 94 -30.00 -9.68 27.69
CA ALA A 94 -30.68 -10.69 28.49
C ALA A 94 -31.77 -11.34 27.62
N ALA A 95 -31.72 -12.68 27.54
CA ALA A 95 -32.65 -13.48 26.77
C ALA A 95 -34.11 -13.08 27.08
N PRO A 96 -35.00 -12.97 26.07
CA PRO A 96 -36.41 -12.77 26.36
C PRO A 96 -36.94 -13.98 27.11
N ALA A 97 -37.47 -13.75 28.31
CA ALA A 97 -38.19 -14.76 29.08
C ALA A 97 -39.35 -15.28 28.20
N SER A 98 -39.28 -16.55 27.83
CA SER A 98 -40.33 -17.21 27.06
C SER A 98 -41.49 -17.57 28.00
N PRO A 99 -42.71 -17.01 27.83
CA PRO A 99 -43.86 -17.48 28.58
C PRO A 99 -44.50 -18.62 27.78
N TYR A 100 -44.11 -19.86 28.06
CA TYR A 100 -44.93 -21.00 27.66
C TYR A 100 -46.06 -21.16 28.69
N PRO A 101 -47.35 -21.05 28.32
CA PRO A 101 -48.44 -21.45 29.19
C PRO A 101 -48.46 -22.98 29.32
N GLN A 102 -48.49 -23.46 30.56
CA GLN A 102 -48.72 -24.86 30.91
C GLN A 102 -50.16 -25.22 30.50
N GLN A 103 -50.33 -26.19 29.61
CA GLN A 103 -51.60 -26.85 29.38
C GLN A 103 -51.62 -28.15 30.22
N GLY A 104 -52.75 -28.39 30.89
CA GLY A 104 -53.00 -29.55 31.74
C GLY A 104 -53.34 -30.82 30.96
#